data_AF-A0A378QEG3-F1
#
_entry.id   AF-A0A378QEG3-F1
#
_cell.length_a   1.000
_cell.length_b   1.000
_cell.length_c   1.000
_cell.angle_alpha   90.00
_cell.angle_beta   90.00
_cell.angle_gamma   90.00
#
_symmetry.space_group_name_H-M   'P 1'
#
loop_
_entity.id
_entity.type
_entity.pdbx_description
1 polymer ?
#
loop_
_entity_poly.entity_id
_entity_poly.type
_entity_poly.pdbx_seq_one_letter_code
_entity_poly.pdbx_strand_id
1 'polypeptide(L)'
;MGLVFFDDKDYFIDGKKFKETLLKDFLNKQGIAIYDTAKTVIRENNNASDKFLTIIQKSDIQGLLATLPECNHIITTGEKATQILLSDFDINMPKVGQSVNLTFDNKIVTLHRLPSSSRAYPLALDKKAWFYRAVFEKLDL
;
A
#
# COMPACT_ATOMS: atom_id res chain seq x y z
N MET A 1 1.09 10.65 0.05
CA MET A 1 0.31 11.27 1.13
C MET A 1 0.49 12.78 1.13
N GLY A 2 1.61 13.35 1.63
CA GLY A 2 1.79 14.81 1.67
C GLY A 2 1.51 15.51 0.32
N LEU A 3 2.27 15.14 -0.72
CA LEU A 3 2.08 15.70 -2.06
C LEU A 3 0.70 15.42 -2.65
N VAL A 4 0.05 14.32 -2.26
CA VAL A 4 -1.24 13.92 -2.85
C VAL A 4 -2.38 14.77 -2.28
N PHE A 5 -2.44 14.90 -0.96
CA PHE A 5 -3.54 15.52 -0.22
C PHE A 5 -3.32 16.99 0.14
N PHE A 6 -2.07 17.47 0.16
CA PHE A 6 -1.71 18.82 0.61
C PHE A 6 -0.84 19.58 -0.40
N ASP A 7 -0.55 18.97 -1.55
CA ASP A 7 0.38 19.47 -2.57
C ASP A 7 1.79 19.80 -2.03
N ASP A 8 2.12 19.25 -0.85
CA ASP A 8 3.39 19.44 -0.16
C ASP A 8 4.03 18.08 0.16
N LYS A 9 5.12 17.75 -0.52
CA LYS A 9 5.86 16.49 -0.32
C LYS A 9 6.40 16.32 1.11
N ASP A 10 6.64 17.42 1.81
CA ASP A 10 7.24 17.46 3.15
C ASP A 10 6.17 17.69 4.25
N TYR A 11 4.88 17.72 3.90
CA TYR A 11 3.79 18.00 4.85
C TYR A 11 3.86 17.14 6.12
N PHE A 12 4.10 15.83 5.97
CA PHE A 12 4.23 14.87 7.08
C PHE A 12 5.68 14.58 7.49
N ILE A 13 6.65 15.33 6.97
CA ILE A 13 8.09 15.09 7.18
C ILE A 13 8.69 16.32 7.88
N ASP A 14 9.53 16.06 8.87
CA ASP A 14 10.38 17.06 9.50
C ASP A 14 11.84 16.62 9.37
N GLY A 15 12.50 17.11 8.31
CA GLY A 15 13.84 16.70 7.92
C GLY A 15 13.93 15.21 7.58
N LYS A 16 14.44 14.41 8.53
CA LYS A 16 14.56 12.94 8.38
C LYS A 16 13.55 12.16 9.23
N LYS A 17 12.64 12.86 9.93
CA LYS A 17 11.64 12.26 10.83
C LYS A 17 10.24 12.44 10.26
N PHE A 18 9.33 11.56 10.65
CA PHE A 18 7.91 11.75 10.40
C PHE A 18 7.30 12.62 11.49
N LYS A 19 6.37 13.49 11.11
CA LYS A 19 5.42 14.14 12.02
C LYS A 19 4.37 13.11 12.43
N GLU A 20 4.76 12.15 13.26
CA GLU A 20 4.01 10.90 13.50
C GLU A 20 2.58 11.15 13.99
N THR A 21 2.38 12.04 14.97
CA THR A 21 1.04 12.39 15.47
C THR A 21 0.16 12.95 14.36
N LEU A 22 0.67 13.94 13.60
CA LEU A 22 -0.05 14.55 12.48
C LEU A 22 -0.43 13.51 11.40
N LEU A 23 0.50 12.59 11.10
CA LEU A 23 0.26 11.53 10.13
C LEU A 23 -0.80 10.55 10.62
N LYS A 24 -0.73 10.09 11.88
CA LYS A 24 -1.73 9.18 12.45
C LYS A 24 -3.10 9.82 12.54
N ASP A 25 -3.19 11.06 12.97
CA ASP A 25 -4.46 11.79 13.06
C ASP A 25 -5.11 11.95 11.68
N PHE A 26 -4.29 12.29 10.67
CA PHE A 26 -4.75 12.35 9.28
C PHE A 26 -5.27 10.99 8.79
N LEU A 27 -4.49 9.92 8.97
CA LEU A 27 -4.87 8.58 8.53
C LEU A 27 -6.15 8.10 9.20
N ASN A 28 -6.29 8.30 10.51
CA ASN A 28 -7.50 7.97 11.27
C ASN A 28 -8.71 8.76 10.75
N LYS A 29 -8.54 10.06 10.50
CA LYS A 29 -9.62 10.90 9.96
C LYS A 29 -10.08 10.45 8.58
N GLN A 30 -9.16 9.97 7.74
CA GLN A 30 -9.46 9.48 6.39
C GLN A 30 -9.87 8.00 6.35
N GLY A 31 -9.89 7.29 7.48
CA GLY A 31 -10.18 5.85 7.51
C GLY A 31 -9.12 5.00 6.81
N ILE A 32 -7.85 5.44 6.78
CA ILE A 32 -6.75 4.74 6.12
C ILE A 32 -5.93 3.97 7.14
N ALA A 33 -5.86 2.64 6.98
CA ALA A 33 -4.91 1.79 7.71
C ALA A 33 -3.65 1.52 6.86
N ILE A 34 -2.49 1.39 7.51
CA ILE A 34 -1.22 1.02 6.88
C ILE A 34 -0.72 -0.27 7.54
N TYR A 35 -0.35 -1.25 6.73
CA TYR A 35 0.14 -2.54 7.20
C TYR A 35 1.11 -3.18 6.20
N ASP A 36 1.98 -4.06 6.68
CA ASP A 36 2.94 -4.80 5.84
C ASP A 36 2.36 -6.14 5.37
N THR A 37 2.60 -6.51 4.12
CA THR A 37 2.18 -7.81 3.55
C THR A 37 3.03 -8.99 4.04
N ALA A 38 4.21 -8.72 4.60
CA ALA A 38 5.10 -9.74 5.15
C ALA A 38 5.40 -9.42 6.62
N LYS A 39 5.14 -10.38 7.50
CA LYS A 39 5.37 -10.27 8.95
C LYS A 39 6.85 -10.44 9.31
N THR A 40 7.55 -11.33 8.58
CA THR A 40 8.97 -11.60 8.79
C THR A 40 9.68 -11.66 7.43
N VAL A 41 10.70 -10.82 7.26
CA VAL A 41 11.53 -10.76 6.06
C VAL A 41 13.01 -10.86 6.43
N ILE A 42 13.78 -11.62 5.65
CA ILE A 42 15.24 -11.57 5.68
C ILE A 42 15.70 -10.58 4.61
N ARG A 43 16.44 -9.55 5.03
CA ARG A 43 17.07 -8.58 4.14
C ARG A 43 18.48 -9.05 3.81
N GLU A 44 18.70 -9.54 2.59
CA GLU A 44 20.01 -10.09 2.21
C GLU A 44 21.08 -9.01 1.97
N ASN A 45 20.67 -7.76 1.68
CA ASN A 45 21.60 -6.68 1.28
C ASN A 45 21.46 -5.36 2.07
N ASN A 46 20.95 -5.41 3.30
CA ASN A 46 20.91 -4.25 4.21
C ASN A 46 20.22 -2.98 3.64
N ASN A 47 19.39 -3.10 2.59
CA ASN A 47 18.66 -1.99 1.97
C ASN A 47 17.16 -2.31 1.81
N ALA A 48 16.34 -1.27 1.63
CA ALA A 48 14.87 -1.36 1.53
C ALA A 48 14.38 -1.66 0.10
N SER A 49 15.21 -2.29 -0.74
CA SER A 49 14.84 -2.63 -2.11
C SER A 49 14.15 -3.99 -2.17
N ASP A 50 13.04 -4.08 -2.88
CA ASP A 50 12.26 -5.31 -3.10
C ASP A 50 13.05 -6.44 -3.80
N LYS A 51 14.22 -6.12 -4.36
CA LYS A 51 15.04 -7.04 -5.16
C LYS A 51 15.69 -8.18 -4.36
N PHE A 52 15.79 -8.06 -3.04
CA PHE A 52 16.54 -9.02 -2.17
C PHE A 52 15.82 -9.29 -0.83
N LEU A 53 14.52 -9.61 -0.89
CA LEU A 53 13.71 -9.95 0.29
C LEU A 53 13.21 -11.39 0.21
N THR A 54 13.65 -12.21 1.17
CA THR A 54 13.11 -13.56 1.40
C THR A 54 12.00 -13.46 2.44
N ILE A 55 10.77 -13.82 2.04
CA ILE A 55 9.59 -13.76 2.91
C ILE A 55 9.54 -15.05 3.71
N ILE A 56 9.62 -14.95 5.02
CA ILE A 56 9.55 -16.09 5.94
C ILE A 56 8.10 -16.33 6.38
N GLN A 57 7.34 -15.25 6.60
CA GLN A 57 5.95 -15.33 7.01
C GLN A 57 5.13 -14.21 6.36
N LYS A 58 4.06 -14.61 5.66
CA LYS A 58 3.06 -13.68 5.11
C LYS A 58 2.14 -13.20 6.22
N SER A 59 1.65 -11.98 6.09
CA SER A 59 0.58 -11.48 6.95
C SER A 59 -0.74 -12.21 6.66
N ASP A 60 -1.50 -12.54 7.69
CA ASP A 60 -2.86 -13.07 7.55
C ASP A 60 -3.81 -11.91 7.19
N ILE A 61 -3.87 -11.58 5.90
CA ILE A 61 -4.70 -10.47 5.42
C ILE A 61 -6.19 -10.80 5.53
N GLN A 62 -6.57 -12.07 5.37
CA GLN A 62 -7.95 -12.50 5.54
C GLN A 62 -8.41 -12.29 7.00
N GLY A 63 -7.63 -12.76 7.97
CA GLY A 63 -7.90 -12.52 9.39
C GLY A 63 -7.91 -11.04 9.75
N LEU A 64 -7.02 -10.22 9.16
CA LEU A 64 -7.04 -8.77 9.35
C LEU A 64 -8.32 -8.13 8.81
N LEU A 65 -8.74 -8.49 7.58
CA LEU A 65 -9.97 -7.98 6.98
C LEU A 65 -11.23 -8.38 7.75
N ALA A 66 -11.24 -9.55 8.40
CA ALA A 66 -12.32 -9.96 9.28
C ALA A 66 -12.50 -9.00 10.48
N THR A 67 -11.43 -8.34 10.93
CA THR A 67 -11.49 -7.31 11.98
C THR A 67 -11.84 -5.91 11.46
N LEU A 68 -11.90 -5.73 10.13
CA LEU A 68 -12.15 -4.46 9.45
C LEU A 68 -13.38 -4.59 8.52
N PRO A 69 -14.60 -4.72 9.08
CA PRO A 69 -15.80 -5.02 8.30
C PRO A 69 -16.15 -3.94 7.26
N GLU A 70 -15.72 -2.69 7.48
CA GLU A 70 -15.93 -1.56 6.55
C GLU A 70 -14.85 -1.48 5.45
N CYS A 71 -13.78 -2.27 5.52
CA CYS A 71 -12.68 -2.20 4.55
C CYS A 71 -13.05 -2.86 3.23
N ASN A 72 -13.39 -2.06 2.21
CA ASN A 72 -13.79 -2.55 0.89
C ASN A 72 -12.70 -2.39 -0.18
N HIS A 73 -11.56 -1.79 0.19
CA HIS A 73 -10.47 -1.48 -0.72
C HIS A 73 -9.11 -1.81 -0.10
N ILE A 74 -8.23 -2.43 -0.89
CA ILE A 74 -6.82 -2.63 -0.54
C ILE A 74 -5.97 -1.93 -1.59
N ILE A 75 -4.92 -1.26 -1.13
CA ILE A 75 -3.88 -0.69 -2.00
C ILE A 75 -2.58 -1.43 -1.73
N THR A 76 -2.00 -2.07 -2.75
CA THR A 76 -0.64 -2.61 -2.68
C THR A 76 0.34 -1.66 -3.36
N THR A 77 1.47 -1.38 -2.71
CA THR A 77 2.50 -0.48 -3.22
C THR A 77 3.70 -1.27 -3.74
N GLY A 78 3.74 -1.52 -5.04
CA GLY A 78 4.81 -2.29 -5.69
C GLY A 78 4.45 -3.75 -5.97
N GLU A 79 5.35 -4.43 -6.68
CA GLU A 79 5.11 -5.76 -7.21
C GLU A 79 5.12 -6.84 -6.14
N LYS A 80 6.14 -6.84 -5.25
CA LYS A 80 6.31 -7.87 -4.22
C LYS A 80 5.10 -7.95 -3.28
N ALA A 81 4.62 -6.81 -2.79
CA ALA A 81 3.43 -6.74 -1.94
C ALA A 81 2.18 -7.30 -2.65
N THR A 82 2.03 -6.98 -3.94
CA THR A 82 0.91 -7.49 -4.75
C THR A 82 1.00 -9.00 -4.96
N GLN A 83 2.18 -9.52 -5.30
CA GLN A 83 2.40 -10.97 -5.46
C GLN A 83 2.13 -11.74 -4.16
N ILE A 84 2.51 -11.19 -3.01
CA ILE A 84 2.25 -11.81 -1.71
C ILE A 84 0.75 -11.88 -1.43
N LEU A 85 0.04 -10.77 -1.63
CA LEU A 85 -1.40 -10.72 -1.40
C LEU A 85 -2.15 -11.68 -2.34
N LEU A 86 -1.74 -11.74 -3.61
CA LEU A 86 -2.40 -12.56 -4.63
C LEU A 86 -2.01 -14.03 -4.60
N SER A 87 -1.05 -14.46 -3.77
CA SER A 87 -0.62 -15.86 -3.77
C SER A 87 -1.70 -16.84 -3.35
N ASP A 88 -2.74 -16.34 -2.67
CA ASP A 88 -3.84 -17.12 -2.14
C ASP A 88 -5.07 -17.05 -3.07
N PHE A 89 -4.93 -16.40 -4.23
CA PHE A 89 -5.99 -16.19 -5.21
C PHE A 89 -5.58 -16.71 -6.60
N ASP A 90 -6.50 -17.36 -7.30
CA ASP A 90 -6.30 -17.78 -8.69
C ASP A 90 -6.65 -16.64 -9.67
N ILE A 91 -5.89 -15.53 -9.58
CA ILE A 91 -6.06 -14.38 -10.47
C ILE A 91 -4.74 -13.82 -10.99
N ASN A 92 -4.79 -13.27 -12.20
CA ASN A 92 -3.65 -12.57 -12.77
C ASN A 92 -3.41 -11.24 -12.07
N MET A 93 -2.13 -10.95 -11.78
CA MET A 93 -1.73 -9.68 -11.19
C MET A 93 -2.10 -8.51 -12.12
N PRO A 94 -2.87 -7.51 -11.64
CA PRO A 94 -3.23 -6.35 -12.45
C PRO A 94 -1.99 -5.53 -12.79
N LYS A 95 -2.03 -4.71 -13.86
CA LYS A 95 -0.93 -3.77 -14.16
C LYS A 95 -0.89 -2.65 -13.11
N VAL A 96 0.23 -1.93 -13.04
CA VAL A 96 0.32 -0.73 -12.18
C VAL A 96 -0.74 0.28 -12.61
N GLY A 97 -1.49 0.80 -11.64
CA GLY A 97 -2.63 1.70 -11.83
C GLY A 97 -3.96 1.00 -12.12
N GLN A 98 -3.99 -0.33 -12.16
CA GLN A 98 -5.22 -1.10 -12.36
C GLN A 98 -5.70 -1.76 -11.06
N SER A 99 -6.95 -2.21 -11.10
CA SER A 99 -7.62 -2.82 -9.97
C SER A 99 -8.28 -4.15 -10.36
N VAL A 100 -8.47 -5.02 -9.37
CA VAL A 100 -9.17 -6.30 -9.50
C VAL A 100 -10.02 -6.54 -8.26
N ASN A 101 -11.12 -7.27 -8.40
CA ASN A 101 -11.96 -7.65 -7.26
C ASN A 101 -11.48 -8.99 -6.70
N LEU A 102 -11.35 -9.05 -5.38
CA LEU A 102 -11.04 -10.23 -4.59
C LEU A 102 -12.27 -10.59 -3.75
N THR A 103 -12.50 -11.88 -3.55
CA THR A 103 -13.55 -12.38 -2.67
C THR A 103 -12.93 -12.95 -1.40
N PHE A 104 -13.26 -12.36 -0.25
CA PHE A 104 -12.87 -12.81 1.09
C PHE A 104 -14.12 -13.15 1.89
N ASP A 105 -14.33 -14.40 2.30
CA ASP A 105 -15.49 -14.83 3.12
C ASP A 105 -16.83 -14.22 2.66
N ASN A 106 -17.12 -14.32 1.36
CA ASN A 106 -18.30 -13.76 0.67
C ASN A 106 -18.38 -12.22 0.59
N LYS A 107 -17.36 -11.50 1.01
CA LYS A 107 -17.19 -10.06 0.82
C LYS A 107 -16.31 -9.77 -0.39
N ILE A 108 -16.74 -8.81 -1.22
CA ILE A 108 -15.92 -8.32 -2.33
C ILE A 108 -15.05 -7.17 -1.83
N VAL A 109 -13.74 -7.25 -2.06
CA VAL A 109 -12.76 -6.22 -1.78
C VAL A 109 -12.03 -5.87 -3.07
N THR A 110 -11.97 -4.60 -3.43
CA THR A 110 -11.22 -4.17 -4.62
C THR A 110 -9.75 -3.94 -4.26
N LEU A 111 -8.86 -4.70 -4.87
CA LEU A 111 -7.42 -4.49 -4.82
C LEU A 111 -7.00 -3.50 -5.91
N HIS A 112 -6.27 -2.44 -5.54
CA HIS A 112 -5.61 -1.49 -6.43
C HIS A 112 -4.09 -1.70 -6.38
N ARG A 113 -3.44 -1.91 -7.53
CA ARG A 113 -1.97 -2.03 -7.60
C ARG A 113 -1.35 -0.69 -7.94
N LEU A 114 -0.61 -0.10 -7.01
CA LEU A 114 0.10 1.16 -7.18
C LEU A 114 1.61 0.97 -7.35
N PRO A 115 2.34 1.94 -7.93
CA PRO A 115 3.80 1.87 -7.95
C PRO A 115 4.36 1.92 -6.52
N SER A 116 5.52 1.31 -6.31
CA SER A 116 6.19 1.36 -4.99
C SER A 116 6.45 2.81 -4.57
N SER A 117 6.15 3.11 -3.30
CA SER A 117 6.39 4.42 -2.70
C SER A 117 7.88 4.65 -2.39
N SER A 118 8.71 3.62 -2.48
CA SER A 118 10.16 3.69 -2.24
C SER A 118 10.85 4.67 -3.19
N ARG A 119 11.86 5.39 -2.67
CA ARG A 119 12.74 6.25 -3.48
C ARG A 119 13.54 5.45 -4.52
N ALA A 120 13.80 4.17 -4.26
CA ALA A 120 14.55 3.30 -5.17
C ALA A 120 13.74 2.87 -6.40
N TYR A 121 12.40 3.00 -6.37
CA TYR A 121 11.58 2.66 -7.52
C TYR A 121 11.76 3.72 -8.63
N PRO A 122 12.13 3.34 -9.86
CA PRO A 122 12.56 4.23 -10.94
C PRO A 122 11.37 4.93 -11.63
N LEU A 123 10.58 5.67 -10.84
CA LEU A 123 9.49 6.52 -11.29
C LEU A 123 9.56 7.83 -10.52
N ALA A 124 9.43 8.95 -11.25
CA ALA A 124 9.46 10.27 -10.68
C ALA A 124 8.32 10.47 -9.65
N LEU A 125 8.58 11.30 -8.64
CA LEU A 125 7.69 11.44 -7.48
C LEU A 125 6.31 11.99 -7.86
N ASP A 126 6.26 12.94 -8.79
CA ASP A 126 5.06 13.50 -9.40
C ASP A 126 4.22 12.42 -10.09
N LYS A 127 4.85 11.55 -10.89
CA LYS A 127 4.17 10.43 -11.55
C LYS A 127 3.67 9.40 -10.55
N LYS A 128 4.43 9.12 -9.49
CA LYS A 128 3.94 8.29 -8.36
C LYS A 128 2.71 8.95 -7.76
N ALA A 129 2.78 10.22 -7.39
CA ALA A 129 1.67 10.95 -6.78
C ALA A 129 0.42 10.94 -7.67
N TRP A 130 0.56 11.05 -8.99
CA TRP A 130 -0.54 10.94 -9.95
C TRP A 130 -1.30 9.60 -9.83
N PHE A 131 -0.60 8.46 -9.78
CA PHE A 131 -1.25 7.15 -9.61
C PHE A 131 -1.98 7.03 -8.26
N TYR A 132 -1.39 7.56 -7.18
CA TYR A 132 -2.01 7.51 -5.86
C TYR A 132 -3.23 8.43 -5.80
N ARG A 133 -3.12 9.64 -6.34
CA ARG A 133 -4.22 10.62 -6.41
C ARG A 133 -5.43 10.04 -7.14
N ALA A 134 -5.22 9.40 -8.29
CA ALA A 134 -6.31 8.78 -9.06
C ALA A 134 -7.08 7.71 -8.27
N VAL A 135 -6.41 6.95 -7.39
CA VAL A 135 -7.10 5.98 -6.53
C VAL A 135 -7.81 6.67 -5.38
N PHE A 136 -7.17 7.61 -4.68
CA PHE A 136 -7.82 8.30 -3.56
C PHE A 136 -9.04 9.13 -4.00
N GLU A 137 -8.97 9.83 -5.13
CA GLU A 137 -10.12 10.54 -5.72
C GLU A 137 -11.27 9.60 -6.04
N LYS A 138 -10.99 8.40 -6.57
CA LYS A 138 -12.01 7.38 -6.83
C LYS A 138 -12.67 6.85 -5.56
N LEU A 139 -12.00 6.97 -4.42
CA LEU A 139 -12.47 6.56 -3.10
C LEU A 139 -13.08 7.73 -2.32
N ASP A 140 -13.26 8.90 -2.94
CA ASP A 140 -13.74 10.13 -2.32
C ASP A 140 -12.89 10.58 -1.11
N LEU A 141 -11.56 10.39 -1.21
CA LEU A 141 -10.55 10.78 -0.21
C LEU A 141 -9.71 11.98 -0.66
#